data_AF-A0A382ZT34-F1
#
_entry.id   AF-A0A382ZT34-F1
#
_cell.length_a   1.000
_cell.length_b   1.000
_cell.length_c   1.000
_cell.angle_alpha   90.00
_cell.angle_beta   90.00
_cell.angle_gamma   90.00
#
_symmetry.space_group_name_H-M   'P 1'
#
loop_
_entity.id
_entity.type
_entity.pdbx_description
1 polymer ?
#
loop_
_entity_poly.entity_id
_entity_poly.type
_entity_poly.pdbx_seq_one_letter_code
_entity_poly.pdbx_strand_id
1 'polypeptide(L)'
;MGKNFSNLKVILVEPSGPLNVGSVARLCSNFEVDELRIVSPKCDIFSLEAKKMALKGQKFLKNCKVYDDLQKAIFDCDLVLASSG
;
A
#
# COMPACT_ATOMS: atom_id res chain seq x y z
N MET A 1 25.29 4.60 13.40
CA MET A 1 24.35 3.47 13.37
C MET A 1 23.10 3.92 12.60
N GLY A 2 23.06 3.69 11.28
CA GLY A 2 21.91 4.12 10.48
C GLY A 2 20.67 3.32 10.88
N LYS A 3 19.54 3.98 11.13
CA LYS A 3 18.27 3.28 11.35
C LYS A 3 17.93 2.52 10.07
N ASN A 4 18.08 1.20 10.10
CA ASN A 4 17.67 0.33 9.01
C ASN A 4 16.19 0.01 9.25
N PHE A 5 15.29 0.77 8.64
CA PHE A 5 13.86 0.43 8.61
C PHE A 5 13.64 -0.68 7.57
N SER A 6 14.35 -1.80 7.72
CA SER A 6 14.14 -2.97 6.88
C SER A 6 12.72 -3.47 7.13
N ASN A 7 11.90 -3.61 6.08
CA ASN A 7 10.53 -4.13 6.08
C ASN A 7 9.41 -3.10 6.35
N LEU A 8 9.53 -1.88 5.82
CA LEU A 8 8.45 -0.88 5.86
C LEU A 8 7.28 -1.30 4.97
N LYS A 9 6.10 -1.44 5.58
CA LYS A 9 4.85 -1.79 4.90
C LYS A 9 3.88 -0.62 4.94
N VAL A 10 3.34 -0.23 3.79
CA VAL A 10 2.21 0.71 3.71
C VAL A 10 0.93 -0.09 3.57
N ILE A 11 -0.05 0.16 4.44
CA ILE A 11 -1.32 -0.56 4.49
C ILE A 11 -2.46 0.43 4.23
N LEU A 12 -3.21 0.21 3.15
CA LEU A 12 -4.43 0.98 2.85
C LEU A 12 -5.66 0.18 3.26
N VAL A 13 -6.46 0.76 4.16
CA VAL A 13 -7.69 0.13 4.68
C VAL A 13 -8.91 0.71 3.96
N GLU A 14 -9.70 -0.18 3.36
CA GLU A 14 -10.93 0.12 2.63
C GLU A 14 -10.81 1.27 1.60
N PRO A 15 -9.77 1.31 0.75
CA PRO A 15 -9.65 2.40 -0.23
C PRO A 15 -10.84 2.41 -1.19
N SER A 16 -11.43 3.58 -1.41
CA SER A 16 -12.62 3.79 -2.25
C SER A 16 -12.32 4.41 -3.62
N GLY A 17 -11.13 4.97 -3.81
CA GLY A 17 -10.76 5.67 -5.05
C GLY A 17 -9.56 5.02 -5.76
N PRO A 18 -9.69 4.54 -7.02
CA PRO A 18 -8.59 3.89 -7.73
C PRO A 18 -7.39 4.83 -7.96
N LEU A 19 -7.66 6.13 -8.18
CA LEU A 19 -6.62 7.16 -8.29
C LEU A 19 -5.79 7.26 -7.00
N ASN A 20 -6.41 7.17 -5.82
CA ASN A 20 -5.70 7.24 -4.54
C ASN A 20 -4.80 6.00 -4.35
N VAL A 21 -5.27 4.81 -4.74
CA VAL A 21 -4.48 3.58 -4.71
C VAL A 21 -3.25 3.72 -5.61
N GLY A 22 -3.42 4.24 -6.82
CA GLY A 22 -2.30 4.55 -7.72
C GLY A 22 -1.32 5.57 -7.13
N SER A 23 -1.82 6.68 -6.56
CA SER A 23 -0.99 7.70 -5.90
C SER A 23 -0.15 7.12 -4.76
N VAL A 24 -0.72 6.21 -3.96
CA VAL A 24 0.01 5.55 -2.87
C VAL A 24 1.02 4.54 -3.42
N ALA A 25 0.70 3.80 -4.48
CA ALA A 25 1.67 2.94 -5.14
C ALA A 25 2.87 3.75 -5.71
N ARG A 26 2.62 4.94 -6.25
CA ARG A 26 3.66 5.89 -6.66
C ARG A 26 4.51 6.34 -5.48
N LEU A 27 3.88 6.69 -4.35
CA LEU A 27 4.57 7.05 -3.11
C LEU A 27 5.48 5.91 -2.65
N CYS A 28 5.00 4.67 -2.65
CA CYS A 28 5.80 3.50 -2.26
C CYS A 28 7.10 3.39 -3.06
N SER A 29 7.05 3.69 -4.37
CA SER A 29 8.25 3.72 -5.21
C SER A 29 9.18 4.91 -4.96
N ASN A 30 8.67 6.03 -4.48
CA ASN A 30 9.47 7.24 -4.24
C ASN A 30 10.24 7.20 -2.92
N PHE A 31 9.71 6.48 -1.93
CA PHE A 31 10.24 6.44 -0.56
C PHE A 31 10.75 5.06 -0.15
N GLU A 32 11.07 4.20 -1.12
CA GLU A 32 11.69 2.90 -0.89
C GLU A 32 10.90 2.00 0.09
N VAL A 33 9.56 2.04 -0.02
CA VAL A 33 8.68 1.13 0.75
C VAL A 33 8.90 -0.31 0.28
N ASP A 34 8.91 -1.27 1.19
CA ASP A 34 9.16 -2.67 0.86
C ASP A 34 7.89 -3.36 0.32
N GLU A 35 6.73 -3.08 0.93
CA GLU A 35 5.47 -3.75 0.60
C GLU A 35 4.27 -2.81 0.66
N LEU A 36 3.37 -2.92 -0.32
CA LEU A 36 2.03 -2.33 -0.27
C LEU A 36 1.01 -3.42 0.07
N ARG A 37 0.18 -3.16 1.08
CA ARG A 37 -0.96 -4.01 1.46
C ARG A 37 -2.26 -3.26 1.31
N ILE A 38 -3.27 -3.96 0.81
CA ILE A 38 -4.61 -3.43 0.63
C ILE A 38 -5.58 -4.27 1.46
N VAL A 39 -6.40 -3.64 2.28
CA VAL A 39 -7.41 -4.31 3.10
C VAL A 39 -8.78 -3.95 2.59
N SER A 40 -9.58 -4.96 2.27
CA SER A 40 -11.00 -4.86 1.90
C SER A 40 -11.32 -3.71 0.90
N PRO A 41 -10.64 -3.67 -0.27
CA PRO A 41 -10.79 -2.55 -1.22
C PRO A 41 -12.23 -2.35 -1.66
N LYS A 42 -12.67 -1.08 -1.74
CA LYS A 42 -14.01 -0.69 -2.21
C LYS A 42 -13.98 -0.15 -3.65
N CYS A 43 -12.87 -0.36 -4.35
CA CYS A 43 -12.67 0.04 -5.74
C CYS A 43 -11.77 -0.95 -6.48
N ASP A 44 -11.75 -0.86 -7.82
CA ASP A 44 -10.83 -1.64 -8.64
C ASP A 44 -9.40 -1.06 -8.57
N ILE A 45 -8.58 -1.69 -7.72
CA ILE A 45 -7.17 -1.33 -7.51
C ILE A 45 -6.27 -1.65 -8.72
N PHE A 46 -6.76 -2.43 -9.70
CA PHE A 46 -6.04 -2.78 -10.93
C PHE A 46 -6.54 -2.04 -12.17
N SER A 47 -7.47 -1.09 -11.97
CA SER A 47 -8.03 -0.25 -13.02
C SER A 47 -6.95 0.53 -13.78
N LEU A 48 -7.29 0.94 -15.00
CA LEU A 48 -6.42 1.78 -15.82
C LEU A 48 -6.05 3.09 -15.10
N GLU A 49 -6.99 3.67 -14.36
CA GLU A 49 -6.78 4.91 -13.61
C GLU A 49 -5.78 4.73 -12.46
N ALA A 50 -5.86 3.63 -11.70
CA ALA A 50 -4.87 3.28 -10.70
C ALA A 50 -3.47 3.11 -11.31
N LYS A 51 -3.37 2.40 -12.45
CA LYS A 51 -2.10 2.18 -13.16
C LYS A 51 -1.49 3.47 -13.69
N LYS A 52 -2.29 4.36 -14.28
CA LYS A 52 -1.85 5.68 -14.76
C LYS A 52 -1.30 6.52 -13.62
N MET A 53 -1.96 6.52 -12.47
CA MET A 53 -1.54 7.32 -11.32
C MET A 53 -0.30 6.76 -10.62
N ALA A 54 -0.08 5.44 -10.71
CA ALA A 54 1.08 4.77 -10.09
C ALA A 54 2.43 5.10 -10.73
N LEU A 55 2.49 5.44 -12.03
CA LEU A 55 3.75 5.72 -12.75
C LEU A 55 4.81 4.61 -12.54
N LYS A 56 5.98 4.94 -11.95
CA LYS A 56 7.04 3.99 -11.58
C LYS A 56 6.63 3.00 -10.48
N GLY A 57 5.57 3.31 -9.75
CA GLY A 57 4.98 2.51 -8.70
C GLY A 57 4.05 1.38 -9.15
N GLN A 58 3.85 1.17 -10.46
CA GLN A 58 3.00 0.07 -10.97
C GLN A 58 3.42 -1.31 -10.44
N LYS A 59 4.70 -1.52 -10.14
CA LYS A 59 5.19 -2.75 -9.49
C LYS A 59 4.51 -3.02 -8.15
N PHE A 60 4.14 -1.99 -7.39
CA PHE A 60 3.42 -2.14 -6.12
C PHE A 60 1.98 -2.55 -6.32
N LEU A 61 1.28 -2.04 -7.34
CA LEU A 61 -0.05 -2.53 -7.67
C LEU A 61 0.00 -4.01 -8.05
N LYS A 62 0.96 -4.41 -8.88
CA LYS A 62 1.12 -5.81 -9.33
C LYS A 62 1.44 -6.77 -8.18
N ASN A 63 2.26 -6.34 -7.22
CA ASN A 63 2.80 -7.20 -6.17
C ASN A 63 2.16 -6.97 -4.80
N CYS A 64 1.15 -6.09 -4.70
CA CYS A 64 0.50 -5.83 -3.42
C CYS A 64 -0.18 -7.09 -2.89
N LYS A 65 -0.19 -7.22 -1.57
CA LYS A 65 -0.99 -8.25 -0.89
C LYS A 65 -2.36 -7.68 -0.56
N VAL A 66 -3.40 -8.42 -0.89
CA VAL A 66 -4.79 -8.05 -0.59
C VAL A 66 -5.29 -8.93 0.55
N TYR A 67 -5.88 -8.32 1.58
CA TYR A 67 -6.40 -9.00 2.76
C TYR A 67 -7.88 -8.65 2.97
N ASP A 68 -8.62 -9.58 3.58
CA ASP A 68 -10.04 -9.37 3.89
C ASP A 68 -10.27 -8.48 5.12
N ASP A 69 -9.27 -8.40 6.00
CA ASP A 69 -9.35 -7.69 7.28
C ASP A 69 -7.98 -7.15 7.73
N LEU A 70 -8.02 -6.17 8.63
CA LEU A 70 -6.83 -5.49 9.10
C LEU A 70 -5.93 -6.39 9.95
N GLN A 71 -6.51 -7.33 10.71
CA GLN A 71 -5.75 -8.20 11.62
C GLN A 71 -4.77 -9.08 10.83
N LYS A 72 -5.22 -9.69 9.73
CA LYS A 72 -4.34 -10.46 8.84
C LYS A 72 -3.27 -9.58 8.20
N ALA A 73 -3.63 -8.34 7.83
CA ALA A 73 -2.71 -7.42 7.16
C ALA A 73 -1.61 -6.87 8.08
N ILE A 74 -1.73 -6.97 9.40
CA ILE A 74 -0.72 -6.53 10.38
C ILE A 74 -0.07 -7.69 11.14
N PHE A 75 -0.48 -8.94 10.88
CA PHE A 75 -0.10 -10.10 11.70
C PHE A 75 1.42 -10.31 11.82
N ASP A 76 2.18 -9.97 10.78
CA ASP A 76 3.65 -10.10 10.73
C ASP A 76 4.38 -8.75 10.96
N CYS A 77 3.73 -7.78 11.62
CA CYS A 77 4.30 -6.48 11.94
C CYS A 77 4.56 -6.35 13.45
N ASP A 78 5.81 -6.10 13.84
CA ASP A 78 6.18 -5.89 15.25
C ASP A 78 5.72 -4.53 15.79
N LEU A 79 5.63 -3.52 14.92
CA LEU A 79 5.17 -2.18 15.24
C LEU A 79 4.15 -1.72 14.20
N VAL A 80 2.98 -1.27 14.67
CA VAL A 80 1.91 -0.72 13.84
C VAL A 80 1.65 0.72 14.24
N LEU A 81 1.68 1.62 13.26
CA LEU A 81 1.36 3.03 13.44
C LEU A 81 0.14 3.38 12.59
N ALA A 82 -0.83 4.06 13.18
CA ALA A 82 -2.04 4.52 12.50
C ALA A 82 -2.04 6.05 12.38
N SER A 83 -2.35 6.57 11.20
CA SER A 83 -2.58 7.99 10.98
C SER A 83 -4.05 8.32 11.21
N SER A 84 -4.33 9.37 11.99
CA SER A 84 -5.66 9.99 12.11
C SER A 84 -5.56 11.47 11.77
N GLY A 85 -6.63 11.99 11.16
CA GLY A 85 -6.90 13.43 11.11
C GLY A 85 -7.79 13.89 12.25
#